data_AF-A0A8X6GW16-F1
#
_entry.id   AF-A0A8X6GW16-F1
#
_cell.length_a   1.000
_cell.length_b   1.000
_cell.length_c   1.000
_cell.angle_alpha   90.00
_cell.angle_beta   90.00
_cell.angle_gamma   90.00
#
_symmetry.space_group_name_H-M   'P 1'
#
loop_
_entity.id
_entity.type
_entity.pdbx_description
1 polymer ?
#
loop_
_entity_poly.entity_id
_entity_poly.type
_entity_poly.pdbx_seq_one_letter_code
_entity_poly.pdbx_strand_id
1 'polypeptide(L)'
;TWDLYNSRTGPNNTLQYLVRDVRKNIPRLYRYTLYDIGLIIEKLMGGAYRSSYCRRKFRHLYNNVMRKIIAVSATPTLSQTINTNAINSPCETACLRDLRFNYPFNELLLWAVLTNRQKMALFMWQNGEEAIVKALVACKLYKAMAQEAAQDDMEADVCEEMRNNARYKPT
;
A
#
# COMPACT_ATOMS: atom_id res chain seq x y z
N THR A 1 -3.46 -8.95 2.16
CA THR A 1 -3.38 -7.48 2.39
C THR A 1 -2.75 -6.76 1.21
N TRP A 2 -1.63 -7.24 0.64
CA TRP A 2 -1.00 -6.65 -0.56
C TRP A 2 -1.91 -6.61 -1.81
N ASP A 3 -2.88 -7.51 -1.91
CA ASP A 3 -3.90 -7.52 -2.98
C ASP A 3 -4.80 -6.28 -2.97
N LEU A 4 -4.97 -5.64 -1.82
CA LEU A 4 -5.85 -4.48 -1.68
C LEU A 4 -5.36 -3.30 -2.51
N TYR A 5 -4.05 -3.08 -2.60
CA TYR A 5 -3.45 -2.01 -3.42
C TYR A 5 -3.64 -2.23 -4.92
N ASN A 6 -3.88 -3.47 -5.34
CA ASN A 6 -4.07 -3.83 -6.74
C ASN A 6 -5.55 -4.01 -7.12
N SER A 7 -6.47 -3.76 -6.18
CA SER A 7 -7.90 -3.83 -6.45
C SER A 7 -8.31 -2.70 -7.39
N ARG A 8 -9.02 -3.05 -8.48
CA ARG A 8 -9.60 -2.09 -9.42
C ARG A 8 -10.98 -1.58 -8.99
N THR A 9 -11.53 -2.11 -7.90
CA THR A 9 -12.83 -1.70 -7.38
C THR A 9 -12.64 -0.55 -6.39
N GLY A 10 -13.11 0.65 -6.69
CA GLY A 10 -12.99 1.81 -5.80
C GLY A 10 -13.04 3.14 -6.53
N PRO A 11 -12.91 4.26 -5.80
CA PRO A 11 -12.82 5.59 -6.39
C PRO A 11 -11.53 5.74 -7.20
N ASN A 12 -11.54 6.68 -8.15
CA ASN A 12 -10.33 7.09 -8.86
C ASN A 12 -9.26 7.50 -7.84
N ASN A 13 -8.05 6.97 -8.01
CA ASN A 13 -6.94 7.22 -7.10
C ASN A 13 -5.68 7.58 -7.88
N THR A 14 -4.76 8.27 -7.20
CA THR A 14 -3.52 8.79 -7.78
C THR A 14 -2.38 7.76 -7.77
N LEU A 15 -2.64 6.54 -7.29
CA LEU A 15 -1.61 5.54 -7.03
C LEU A 15 -0.85 5.17 -8.32
N GLN A 16 -1.52 5.14 -9.47
CA GLN A 16 -0.87 4.86 -10.75
C GLN A 16 0.17 5.92 -11.14
N TYR A 17 -0.11 7.19 -10.89
CA TYR A 17 0.80 8.31 -11.16
C TYR A 17 1.98 8.28 -10.18
N LEU A 18 1.69 8.13 -8.89
CA LEU A 18 2.71 8.03 -7.84
C LEU A 18 3.71 6.87 -8.07
N VAL A 19 3.24 5.72 -8.58
CA VAL A 19 4.13 4.60 -8.91
C VAL A 19 5.05 4.96 -10.09
N ARG A 20 4.57 5.72 -11.10
CA ARG A 20 5.40 6.16 -12.25
C ARG A 20 6.54 7.08 -11.82
N ASP A 21 6.34 7.88 -10.79
CA ASP A 21 7.40 8.75 -10.27
C ASP A 21 8.54 7.97 -9.63
N VAL A 22 8.21 6.90 -8.89
CA VAL A 22 9.20 6.05 -8.24
C VAL A 22 9.75 4.96 -9.17
N ARG A 23 9.07 4.68 -10.29
CA ARG A 23 9.49 3.72 -11.33
C ARG A 23 9.20 4.24 -12.74
N LYS A 24 10.27 4.51 -13.48
CA LYS A 24 10.18 5.03 -14.86
C LYS A 24 9.68 3.99 -15.89
N ASN A 25 9.95 2.70 -15.69
CA ASN A 25 9.65 1.65 -16.69
C ASN A 25 8.64 0.63 -16.15
N ILE A 26 7.34 0.93 -16.30
CA ILE A 26 6.24 0.10 -15.79
C ILE A 26 5.46 -0.53 -16.96
N PRO A 27 5.36 -1.88 -17.03
CA PRO A 27 4.51 -2.56 -18.01
C PRO A 27 3.01 -2.21 -17.86
N ARG A 28 2.24 -2.30 -18.94
CA ARG A 28 0.79 -1.95 -18.96
C ARG A 28 -0.09 -2.77 -17.99
N LEU A 29 0.37 -3.95 -17.58
CA LEU A 29 -0.31 -4.86 -16.65
C LEU A 29 0.51 -5.09 -15.37
N TYR A 30 1.27 -4.08 -14.96
CA TYR A 30 2.08 -4.18 -13.76
C TYR A 30 1.23 -4.32 -12.49
N ARG A 31 1.68 -5.19 -11.60
CA ARG A 31 1.10 -5.38 -10.27
C ARG A 31 1.99 -4.71 -9.24
N TYR A 32 1.44 -3.75 -8.51
CA TYR A 32 2.16 -3.00 -7.49
C TYR A 32 2.61 -3.93 -6.38
N THR A 33 3.90 -3.86 -6.06
CA THR A 33 4.49 -4.60 -4.94
C THR A 33 4.46 -3.75 -3.68
N LEU A 34 4.51 -4.38 -2.50
CA LEU A 34 4.65 -3.63 -1.24
C LEU A 34 5.92 -2.77 -1.21
N TYR A 35 6.96 -3.15 -1.95
CA TYR A 35 8.15 -2.34 -2.09
C TYR A 35 7.86 -1.02 -2.82
N ASP A 36 7.10 -1.06 -3.92
CA ASP A 36 6.72 0.17 -4.64
C ASP A 36 5.85 1.08 -3.76
N ILE A 37 4.92 0.49 -2.98
CA ILE A 37 4.15 1.23 -1.97
C ILE A 37 5.08 1.86 -0.93
N GLY A 38 6.11 1.14 -0.49
CA GLY A 38 7.12 1.66 0.42
C GLY A 38 7.84 2.89 -0.12
N LEU A 39 8.23 2.86 -1.40
CA LEU A 39 8.87 4.00 -2.07
C LEU A 39 7.95 5.21 -2.16
N ILE A 40 6.66 5.00 -2.46
CA ILE A 40 5.66 6.09 -2.50
C ILE A 40 5.52 6.74 -1.12
N ILE A 41 5.40 5.93 -0.06
CA ILE A 41 5.28 6.47 1.31
C ILE A 41 6.54 7.24 1.70
N GLU A 42 7.73 6.72 1.41
CA GLU A 42 8.99 7.44 1.66
C GLU A 42 9.06 8.76 0.88
N LYS A 43 8.63 8.79 -0.38
CA LYS A 43 8.52 10.02 -1.19
C LYS A 43 7.58 11.04 -0.53
N LEU A 44 6.35 10.63 -0.20
CA LEU A 44 5.31 11.51 0.33
C LEU A 44 5.62 12.03 1.74
N MET A 45 6.24 11.19 2.59
CA MET A 45 6.64 11.58 3.94
C MET A 45 7.93 12.42 3.96
N GLY A 46 8.80 12.24 2.96
CA GLY A 46 10.09 12.91 2.83
C GLY A 46 11.24 12.12 3.47
N GLY A 47 12.48 12.60 3.30
CA GLY A 47 13.72 11.87 3.59
C GLY A 47 14.00 11.49 5.05
N ALA A 48 13.19 11.95 6.01
CA ALA A 48 13.29 11.57 7.42
C ALA A 48 12.51 10.29 7.77
N TYR A 49 11.59 9.85 6.90
CA TYR A 49 10.81 8.63 7.12
C TYR A 49 11.39 7.46 6.33
N ARG A 50 11.45 6.29 6.96
CA ARG A 50 11.88 5.04 6.32
C ARG A 50 10.84 3.96 6.49
N SER A 51 10.26 3.52 5.38
CA SER A 51 9.23 2.50 5.36
C SER A 51 9.78 1.13 5.77
N SER A 52 9.00 0.39 6.56
CA SER A 52 9.25 -1.02 6.87
C SER A 52 9.34 -1.86 5.60
N TYR A 53 8.57 -1.50 4.56
CA TYR A 53 8.51 -2.17 3.27
C TYR A 53 9.81 -2.05 2.47
N CYS A 54 10.56 -0.97 2.68
CA CYS A 54 11.83 -0.73 2.02
C CYS A 54 13.01 -1.46 2.69
N ARG A 55 12.82 -2.04 3.88
CA ARG A 55 13.89 -2.72 4.63
C ARG A 55 14.39 -3.97 3.89
N ARG A 56 15.71 -4.15 3.88
CA ARG A 56 16.38 -5.26 3.19
C ARG A 56 15.81 -6.62 3.60
N LYS A 57 15.65 -6.88 4.90
CA LYS A 57 15.10 -8.14 5.43
C LYS A 57 13.71 -8.43 4.86
N PHE A 58 12.79 -7.45 4.98
CA PHE A 58 11.43 -7.56 4.47
C PHE A 58 11.39 -7.81 2.96
N ARG A 59 12.21 -7.10 2.18
CA ARG A 59 12.26 -7.24 0.71
C ARG A 59 12.65 -8.64 0.25
N HIS A 60 13.66 -9.24 0.89
CA HIS A 60 14.09 -10.61 0.53
C HIS A 60 12.96 -11.61 0.82
N LEU A 61 12.34 -11.47 1.98
CA LEU A 61 11.24 -12.33 2.43
C LEU A 61 10.02 -12.23 1.50
N TYR A 62 9.58 -11.01 1.23
CA TYR A 62 8.44 -10.72 0.36
C TYR A 62 8.66 -11.25 -1.06
N ASN A 63 9.85 -11.01 -1.65
CA ASN A 63 10.17 -11.48 -2.99
C ASN A 63 10.16 -13.01 -3.10
N ASN A 64 10.66 -13.71 -2.08
CA ASN A 64 10.66 -15.17 -2.06
C ASN A 64 9.22 -15.73 -2.03
N VAL A 65 8.34 -15.15 -1.21
CA VAL A 65 6.94 -15.56 -1.13
C VAL A 65 6.19 -15.24 -2.42
N MET A 66 6.38 -14.04 -2.98
CA MET A 66 5.72 -13.66 -4.24
C MET A 66 6.14 -14.54 -5.42
N ARG A 67 7.43 -14.90 -5.54
CA ARG A 67 7.89 -15.85 -6.56
C ARG A 67 7.19 -17.21 -6.45
N LYS A 68 7.03 -17.74 -5.24
CA LYS A 68 6.32 -19.02 -5.01
C LYS A 68 4.85 -18.92 -5.40
N ILE A 69 4.14 -17.84 -5.01
CA ILE A 69 2.72 -17.65 -5.36
C ILE A 69 2.54 -17.57 -6.88
N ILE A 70 3.40 -16.81 -7.57
CA ILE A 70 3.33 -16.68 -9.04
C ILE A 70 3.63 -18.03 -9.71
N ALA A 71 4.63 -18.78 -9.24
CA ALA A 71 4.96 -20.10 -9.78
C ALA A 71 3.79 -21.10 -9.64
N VAL A 72 3.11 -21.12 -8.49
CA VAL A 72 1.91 -21.96 -8.27
C VAL A 72 0.74 -21.53 -9.16
N SER A 73 0.61 -20.23 -9.45
CA SER A 73 -0.45 -19.69 -10.30
C SER A 73 -0.21 -19.96 -11.80
N ALA A 74 1.03 -20.25 -12.19
CA ALA A 74 1.45 -20.40 -13.57
C ALA A 74 1.45 -21.85 -14.09
N THR A 75 1.20 -22.86 -13.24
CA THR A 75 1.10 -24.27 -13.64
C THR A 75 -0.36 -24.66 -13.90
N PRO A 76 -0.78 -24.89 -15.15
CA PRO A 76 -2.17 -25.18 -15.47
C PRO A 76 -2.33 -26.66 -15.80
N THR A 77 -2.15 -27.60 -14.85
CA THR A 77 -2.62 -28.99 -15.06
C THR A 77 -2.59 -29.88 -13.81
N LEU A 78 -3.78 -30.42 -13.51
CA LEU A 78 -4.12 -31.69 -12.85
C LEU A 78 -3.67 -31.96 -11.42
N SER A 79 -4.69 -32.26 -10.60
CA SER A 79 -4.67 -32.80 -9.23
C SER A 79 -4.75 -31.76 -8.12
N GLN A 80 -5.99 -31.46 -7.73
CA GLN A 80 -6.33 -31.16 -6.34
C GLN A 80 -5.85 -32.33 -5.46
N THR A 81 -4.60 -32.25 -5.02
CA THR A 81 -4.19 -32.82 -3.75
C THR A 81 -3.25 -31.77 -3.19
N ILE A 82 -3.83 -30.88 -2.40
CA ILE A 82 -3.08 -29.90 -1.63
C ILE A 82 -2.20 -30.71 -0.66
N ASN A 83 -1.01 -31.10 -1.11
CA ASN A 83 0.05 -31.51 -0.22
C ASN A 83 0.60 -30.23 0.41
N THR A 84 -0.07 -29.81 1.48
CA THR A 84 0.36 -28.78 2.44
C THR A 84 1.76 -29.03 3.01
N ASN A 85 2.37 -30.19 2.72
CA ASN A 85 3.65 -30.62 3.25
C ASN A 85 4.89 -30.02 2.57
N ALA A 86 4.78 -29.42 1.38
CA ALA A 86 5.92 -28.74 0.73
C ALA A 86 6.16 -27.30 1.25
N ILE A 87 5.30 -26.81 2.14
CA ILE A 87 5.41 -25.48 2.81
C ILE A 87 5.94 -25.65 4.26
N ASN A 88 6.14 -26.88 4.72
CA ASN A 88 6.42 -27.19 6.13
C ASN A 88 7.92 -27.26 6.46
N SER A 89 8.73 -26.33 5.94
CA SER A 89 9.98 -26.01 6.63
C SER A 89 9.64 -25.15 7.86
N PRO A 90 10.07 -25.51 9.09
CA PRO A 90 9.85 -24.69 10.29
C PRO A 90 10.36 -23.25 10.13
N CYS A 91 11.38 -23.07 9.29
CA CYS A 91 11.95 -21.77 8.95
C CYS A 91 10.97 -20.93 8.09
N GLU A 92 10.22 -21.55 7.17
CA GLU A 92 9.35 -20.85 6.22
C GLU A 92 7.97 -20.47 6.79
N THR A 93 7.44 -21.23 7.75
CA THR A 93 6.26 -20.81 8.53
C THR A 93 6.58 -19.67 9.49
N ALA A 94 7.83 -19.53 9.93
CA ALA A 94 8.29 -18.33 10.63
C ALA A 94 8.38 -17.14 9.68
N CYS A 95 8.85 -17.34 8.44
CA CYS A 95 8.89 -16.32 7.38
C CYS A 95 7.51 -15.73 7.05
N LEU A 96 6.47 -16.54 6.90
CA LEU A 96 5.11 -16.04 6.66
C LEU A 96 4.52 -15.29 7.87
N ARG A 97 4.90 -15.71 9.10
CA ARG A 97 4.57 -14.97 10.32
C ARG A 97 5.29 -13.63 10.39
N ASP A 98 6.52 -13.55 9.90
CA ASP A 98 7.34 -12.34 9.86
C ASP A 98 6.89 -11.36 8.74
N LEU A 99 6.06 -11.83 7.80
CA LEU A 99 5.30 -10.97 6.87
C LEU A 99 3.94 -10.52 7.42
N ARG A 100 3.52 -11.03 8.58
CA ARG A 100 2.27 -10.61 9.22
C ARG A 100 2.51 -9.24 9.84
N PHE A 101 1.66 -8.29 9.51
CA PHE A 101 1.82 -6.93 10.01
C PHE A 101 1.58 -6.89 11.52
N ASN A 102 2.55 -6.32 12.24
CA ASN A 102 2.43 -6.07 13.68
C ASN A 102 1.24 -5.14 14.00
N TYR A 103 0.90 -4.26 13.06
CA TYR A 103 -0.18 -3.28 13.19
C TYR A 103 -1.09 -3.30 11.96
N PRO A 104 -1.99 -4.30 11.84
CA PRO A 104 -2.81 -4.49 10.64
C PRO A 104 -3.74 -3.30 10.35
N PHE A 105 -4.23 -2.61 11.38
CA PHE A 105 -5.06 -1.42 11.21
C PHE A 105 -4.28 -0.21 10.67
N ASN A 106 -3.00 -0.08 11.01
CA ASN A 106 -2.16 1.00 10.49
C ASN A 106 -1.92 0.81 8.99
N GLU A 107 -1.73 -0.44 8.57
CA GLU A 107 -1.58 -0.76 7.15
C GLU A 107 -2.88 -0.57 6.37
N LEU A 108 -4.02 -0.84 7.00
CA LEU A 108 -5.32 -0.61 6.39
C LEU A 108 -5.64 0.88 6.29
N LEU A 109 -5.20 1.70 7.25
CA LEU A 109 -5.26 3.16 7.17
C LEU A 109 -4.38 3.70 6.03
N LEU A 110 -3.12 3.24 5.92
CA LEU A 110 -2.23 3.64 4.82
C LEU A 110 -2.84 3.29 3.46
N TRP A 111 -3.41 2.10 3.32
CA TRP A 111 -4.15 1.72 2.12
C TRP A 111 -5.34 2.64 1.87
N ALA A 112 -6.13 2.97 2.91
CA ALA A 112 -7.29 3.84 2.79
C ALA A 112 -6.90 5.23 2.27
N VAL A 113 -5.82 5.80 2.81
CA VAL A 113 -5.32 7.12 2.43
C VAL A 113 -4.79 7.10 0.99
N LEU A 114 -3.90 6.16 0.66
CA LEU A 114 -3.30 6.06 -0.67
C LEU A 114 -4.30 5.72 -1.78
N THR A 115 -5.42 5.08 -1.45
CA THR A 115 -6.49 4.75 -2.42
C THR A 115 -7.68 5.70 -2.38
N ASN A 116 -7.56 6.85 -1.72
CA ASN A 116 -8.57 7.90 -1.61
C ASN A 116 -9.92 7.42 -1.00
N ARG A 117 -9.87 6.50 -0.03
CA ARG A 117 -11.05 5.98 0.69
C ARG A 117 -11.24 6.69 2.02
N GLN A 118 -11.72 7.92 1.94
CA GLN A 118 -11.74 8.84 3.08
C GLN A 118 -12.65 8.40 4.22
N LYS A 119 -13.88 7.95 3.93
CA LYS A 119 -14.81 7.47 4.97
C LYS A 119 -14.20 6.35 5.81
N MET A 120 -13.43 5.47 5.17
CA MET A 120 -12.79 4.35 5.83
C MET A 120 -11.52 4.79 6.58
N ALA A 121 -10.75 5.74 6.03
CA ALA A 121 -9.64 6.36 6.76
C ALA A 121 -10.12 7.09 8.02
N LEU A 122 -11.23 7.82 7.94
CA LEU A 122 -11.87 8.52 9.06
C LEU A 122 -12.27 7.53 10.15
N PHE A 123 -12.95 6.44 9.76
CA PHE A 123 -13.36 5.39 10.68
C PHE A 123 -12.16 4.76 11.42
N MET A 124 -11.06 4.51 10.70
CA MET A 124 -9.83 3.94 11.27
C MET A 124 -9.14 4.86 12.28
N TRP A 125 -9.15 6.18 12.02
CA TRP A 125 -8.58 7.17 12.93
C TRP A 125 -9.45 7.35 14.18
N GLN A 126 -10.78 7.40 14.02
CA GLN A 126 -11.71 7.66 15.13
C GLN A 126 -11.78 6.50 16.13
N ASN A 127 -11.63 5.25 15.65
CA ASN A 127 -11.83 4.06 16.47
C ASN A 127 -10.52 3.32 16.81
N GLY A 128 -9.37 3.93 16.50
CA GLY A 128 -8.07 3.28 16.66
C GLY A 128 -7.27 3.80 17.86
N GLU A 129 -6.45 2.94 18.46
CA GLU A 129 -5.39 3.37 19.37
C GLU A 129 -4.42 4.31 18.63
N GLU A 130 -3.86 5.31 19.33
CA GLU A 130 -2.99 6.35 18.72
C GLU A 130 -3.70 7.24 17.67
N ALA A 131 -4.97 7.56 17.92
CA ALA A 131 -5.81 8.45 17.12
C ALA A 131 -5.31 9.89 16.97
N ILE A 132 -4.14 10.28 17.49
CA ILE A 132 -3.51 11.59 17.20
C ILE A 132 -2.37 11.41 16.19
N VAL A 133 -1.63 10.31 16.28
CA VAL A 133 -0.52 10.00 15.38
C VAL A 133 -1.05 9.66 13.98
N LYS A 134 -2.10 8.84 13.89
CA LYS A 134 -2.62 8.26 12.64
C LYS A 134 -3.05 9.25 11.53
N ALA A 135 -3.42 10.46 11.85
CA ALA A 135 -3.91 11.53 10.99
C ALA A 135 -3.06 12.76 11.10
N LEU A 136 -2.09 12.86 12.01
CA LEU A 136 -0.87 13.56 11.62
C LEU A 136 -0.26 12.87 10.38
N VAL A 137 -0.15 11.54 10.40
CA VAL A 137 0.29 10.76 9.24
C VAL A 137 -0.69 10.90 8.06
N ALA A 138 -1.99 10.66 8.25
CA ALA A 138 -2.96 10.79 7.16
C ALA A 138 -3.02 12.21 6.59
N CYS A 139 -3.04 13.27 7.41
CA CYS A 139 -3.03 14.66 6.93
C CYS A 139 -1.74 14.97 6.17
N LYS A 140 -0.58 14.52 6.65
CA LYS A 140 0.70 14.71 5.93
C LYS A 140 0.66 14.04 4.56
N LEU A 141 0.20 12.79 4.49
CA LEU A 141 0.08 12.04 3.24
C LEU A 141 -0.94 12.66 2.29
N TYR A 142 -2.14 13.02 2.76
CA TYR A 142 -3.15 13.70 1.94
C TYR A 142 -2.64 15.03 1.38
N LYS A 143 -1.97 15.83 2.22
CA LYS A 143 -1.38 17.09 1.77
C LYS A 143 -0.29 16.88 0.72
N ALA A 144 0.58 15.90 0.91
CA ALA A 144 1.63 15.57 -0.06
C ALA A 144 1.04 15.07 -1.38
N MET A 145 0.06 14.15 -1.33
CA MET A 145 -0.61 13.66 -2.53
C MET A 145 -1.36 14.76 -3.28
N ALA A 146 -2.02 15.68 -2.56
CA ALA A 146 -2.68 16.83 -3.18
C ALA A 146 -1.68 17.80 -3.81
N GLN A 147 -0.47 17.95 -3.25
CA GLN A 147 0.59 18.75 -3.84
C GLN A 147 1.19 18.11 -5.10
N GLU A 148 1.44 16.80 -5.07
CA GLU A 148 1.89 16.05 -6.25
C GLU A 148 0.83 16.11 -7.36
N ALA A 149 -0.45 15.90 -7.02
CA ALA A 149 -1.56 16.06 -7.96
C ALA A 149 -1.67 17.51 -8.48
N ALA A 150 -1.38 18.53 -7.67
CA ALA A 150 -1.42 19.93 -8.12
C ALA A 150 -0.30 20.27 -9.10
N GLN A 151 0.87 19.64 -8.93
CA GLN A 151 2.00 19.77 -9.83
C GLN A 151 1.71 19.06 -11.16
N ASP A 152 1.00 17.93 -11.11
CA ASP A 152 0.49 17.21 -12.27
C ASP A 152 -0.77 17.87 -12.88
N ASP A 153 -1.56 18.64 -12.13
CA ASP A 153 -2.80 19.35 -12.55
C ASP A 153 -2.56 20.57 -13.45
N MET A 154 -1.33 20.80 -13.89
CA MET A 154 -1.16 21.39 -15.23
C MET A 154 -1.73 20.46 -16.33
N GLU A 155 -2.21 19.25 -15.99
CA GLU A 155 -2.84 18.28 -16.90
C GLU A 155 -4.19 17.58 -16.47
N ALA A 156 -4.80 17.66 -15.25
CA ALA A 156 -6.26 17.35 -15.01
C ALA A 156 -6.87 17.36 -13.55
N ASP A 157 -7.67 18.36 -13.19
CA ASP A 157 -8.91 18.40 -12.36
C ASP A 157 -9.15 17.47 -11.11
N VAL A 158 -8.14 16.99 -10.36
CA VAL A 158 -8.36 16.15 -9.13
C VAL A 158 -8.06 16.89 -7.79
N CYS A 159 -7.48 18.10 -7.83
CA CYS A 159 -7.01 18.79 -6.63
C CYS A 159 -8.05 19.33 -5.65
N GLU A 160 -9.23 19.75 -6.10
CA GLU A 160 -10.18 20.44 -5.22
C GLU A 160 -10.81 19.51 -4.17
N GLU A 161 -11.11 18.27 -4.56
CA GLU A 161 -11.75 17.32 -3.67
C GLU A 161 -10.82 16.95 -2.50
N MET A 162 -9.53 16.70 -2.75
CA MET A 162 -8.57 16.33 -1.70
C MET A 162 -8.32 17.45 -0.68
N ARG A 163 -8.34 18.72 -1.12
CA ARG A 163 -8.10 19.87 -0.24
C ARG A 163 -9.29 20.16 0.68
N ASN A 164 -10.52 19.90 0.23
CA ASN A 164 -11.71 19.99 1.07
C ASN A 164 -11.73 18.92 2.17
N ASN A 165 -11.20 17.73 1.89
CA ASN A 165 -11.18 16.63 2.85
C ASN A 165 -10.16 16.81 3.99
N ALA A 166 -9.10 17.60 3.77
CA ALA A 166 -8.18 18.00 4.83
C ALA A 166 -8.77 19.04 5.80
N ARG A 167 -9.89 19.69 5.44
CA ARG A 167 -10.52 20.78 6.21
C ARG A 167 -11.73 20.34 7.04
N TYR A 168 -12.01 19.04 7.12
CA TYR A 168 -13.18 18.54 7.82
C TYR A 168 -13.14 18.93 9.31
N LYS A 169 -14.00 19.87 9.70
CA LYS A 169 -14.31 20.18 11.10
C LYS A 169 -15.53 19.36 11.49
N PRO A 170 -15.44 18.47 12.51
CA PRO A 170 -16.64 17.86 13.05
C PRO A 170 -17.50 18.94 13.70
N THR A 171 -18.78 18.98 13.33
CA THR A 171 -19.85 19.71 14.03
C THR A 171 -20.15 19.08 15.37
#